data_AF-A0A0X8IBZ0-F1
#
_entry.id   AF-A0A0X8IBZ0-F1
#
_cell.length_a   1.000
_cell.length_b   1.000
_cell.length_c   1.000
_cell.angle_alpha   90.00
_cell.angle_beta   90.00
_cell.angle_gamma   90.00
#
_symmetry.space_group_name_H-M   'P 1'
#
loop_
_entity.id
_entity.type
_entity.pdbx_description
1 polymer ?
#
loop_
_entity_poly.entity_id
_entity_poly.type
_entity_poly.pdbx_seq_one_letter_code
_entity_poly.pdbx_strand_id
1 'polypeptide(L)'
;MFCRQSFRPLAPQGGGHVSGESRLTTNMLVLELSTMIVAIALAFNAESLQASSITWESIFNFIVVNVVVVWFWWRYVVERLSYPPRGEGFPALDVIVLVLISVLPVVLRSGNPIYIAGVLSAMAFAWSGIVLEAVRDPSLPASARADLRRELSARLAVGALFAAGAVASSLGMYAVAYIIIGVTLLVIVYRIVVGLAARLHRRRLLRGRAER
;
A
#
# COMPACT_ATOMS: atom_id res chain seq x y z
N MET A 1 -7.37 -18.12 1.23
CA MET A 1 -7.26 -19.49 0.68
C MET A 1 -6.58 -19.37 -0.68
N PHE A 2 -5.25 -19.51 -0.82
CA PHE A 2 -4.65 -19.58 -2.17
C PHE A 2 -3.40 -20.46 -2.16
N CYS A 3 -3.45 -21.54 -2.95
CA CYS A 3 -2.34 -22.39 -3.31
C CYS A 3 -2.16 -22.29 -4.83
N ARG A 4 -0.90 -22.02 -5.22
CA ARG A 4 -0.16 -22.48 -6.40
C ARG A 4 -0.79 -22.36 -7.79
N GLN A 5 -0.02 -21.80 -8.74
CA GLN A 5 0.73 -22.65 -9.68
C GLN A 5 1.82 -21.86 -10.45
N SER A 6 2.99 -22.50 -10.50
CA SER A 6 4.03 -22.45 -11.54
C SER A 6 4.28 -21.13 -12.28
N PHE A 7 5.38 -20.48 -11.91
CA PHE A 7 6.15 -19.63 -12.81
C PHE A 7 6.65 -20.50 -13.99
N ARG A 8 5.99 -20.38 -15.14
CA ARG A 8 6.59 -20.70 -16.45
C ARG A 8 6.62 -19.37 -17.20
N PRO A 9 7.79 -18.77 -17.46
CA PRO A 9 7.84 -17.64 -18.38
C PRO A 9 7.39 -18.16 -19.75
N LEU A 10 6.29 -17.60 -20.25
CA LEU A 10 5.90 -17.77 -21.64
C LEU A 10 7.01 -17.14 -22.49
N ALA A 11 7.69 -17.96 -23.29
CA ALA A 11 8.66 -17.50 -24.27
C ALA A 11 7.98 -16.45 -25.19
N PRO A 12 8.68 -15.36 -25.54
CA PRO A 12 8.10 -14.33 -26.40
C PRO A 12 7.99 -14.91 -27.81
N GLN A 13 6.78 -15.18 -28.28
CA GLN A 13 6.53 -15.33 -29.71
C GLN A 13 6.43 -13.93 -30.33
N GLY A 14 7.18 -13.77 -31.42
CA GLY A 14 7.59 -12.49 -31.98
C GLY A 14 6.45 -11.61 -32.48
N GLY A 15 6.74 -10.30 -32.53
CA GLY A 15 5.90 -9.32 -33.22
C GLY A 15 5.67 -7.97 -32.54
N GLY A 16 6.43 -7.57 -31.50
CA GLY A 16 6.12 -6.32 -30.76
C GLY A 16 7.28 -5.71 -29.97
N HIS A 17 8.45 -5.58 -30.57
CA HIS A 17 9.68 -5.24 -29.85
C HIS A 17 9.69 -3.84 -29.18
N VAL A 18 8.90 -2.87 -29.66
CA VAL A 18 8.92 -1.49 -29.15
C VAL A 18 8.02 -1.28 -27.91
N SER A 19 6.91 -2.00 -27.80
CA SER A 19 5.95 -1.84 -26.69
C SER A 19 6.34 -2.62 -25.43
N GLY A 20 7.09 -3.72 -25.58
CA GLY A 20 7.59 -4.50 -24.45
C GLY A 20 8.73 -3.81 -23.68
N GLU A 21 9.64 -3.16 -24.41
CA GLU A 21 10.83 -2.51 -23.84
C GLU A 21 10.46 -1.22 -23.09
N SER A 22 9.57 -0.39 -23.66
CA SER A 22 9.03 0.81 -22.99
C SER A 22 8.31 0.49 -21.67
N ARG A 23 7.57 -0.63 -21.62
CA ARG A 23 6.87 -1.09 -20.40
C ARG A 23 7.82 -1.63 -19.35
N LEU A 24 8.85 -2.38 -19.75
CA LEU A 24 9.91 -2.85 -18.86
C LEU A 24 10.66 -1.67 -18.23
N THR A 25 11.01 -0.68 -19.04
CA THR A 25 11.65 0.56 -18.59
C THR A 25 10.76 1.33 -17.63
N THR A 26 9.47 1.51 -17.93
CA THR A 26 8.54 2.22 -17.03
C THR A 26 8.38 1.50 -15.69
N ASN A 27 8.26 0.16 -15.69
CA ASN A 27 8.18 -0.63 -14.46
C ASN A 27 9.45 -0.52 -13.61
N MET A 28 10.61 -0.59 -14.24
CA MET A 28 11.91 -0.44 -13.59
C MET A 28 12.04 0.96 -12.98
N LEU A 29 11.72 2.00 -13.76
CA LEU A 29 11.78 3.39 -13.31
C LEU A 29 10.85 3.65 -12.13
N VAL A 30 9.64 3.10 -12.14
CA VAL A 30 8.69 3.23 -11.02
C VAL A 30 9.22 2.54 -9.76
N LEU A 31 9.86 1.38 -9.90
CA LEU A 31 10.47 0.67 -8.78
C LEU A 31 11.68 1.40 -8.21
N GLU A 32 12.58 1.92 -9.07
CA GLU A 32 13.72 2.74 -8.66
C GLU A 32 13.28 4.05 -8.02
N LEU A 33 12.30 4.73 -8.61
CA LEU A 33 11.72 5.94 -8.03
C LEU A 33 11.11 5.65 -6.65
N SER A 34 10.45 4.50 -6.48
CA SER A 34 9.87 4.10 -5.19
C SER A 34 10.92 3.94 -4.09
N THR A 35 12.08 3.35 -4.40
CA THR A 35 13.14 3.13 -3.41
C THR A 35 13.83 4.45 -3.07
N MET A 36 14.06 5.33 -4.04
CA MET A 36 14.64 6.66 -3.81
C MET A 36 13.73 7.52 -2.93
N ILE A 37 12.43 7.58 -3.24
CA ILE A 37 11.46 8.38 -2.47
C ILE A 37 11.36 7.90 -1.02
N VAL A 38 11.38 6.58 -0.82
CA VAL A 38 11.33 6.01 0.53
C VAL A 38 12.62 6.27 1.28
N ALA A 39 13.78 6.17 0.63
CA ALA A 39 15.05 6.56 1.24
C ALA A 39 15.03 8.02 1.69
N ILE A 40 14.49 8.93 0.88
CA ILE A 40 14.32 10.35 1.22
C ILE A 40 13.38 10.52 2.42
N ALA A 41 12.24 9.83 2.44
CA ALA A 41 11.30 9.89 3.57
C ALA A 41 11.94 9.40 4.89
N LEU A 42 12.70 8.31 4.84
CA LEU A 42 13.44 7.80 6.00
C LEU A 42 14.55 8.77 6.44
N ALA A 43 15.25 9.40 5.48
CA ALA A 43 16.28 10.39 5.75
C ALA A 43 15.71 11.64 6.44
N PHE A 44 14.62 12.21 5.93
CA PHE A 44 13.93 13.33 6.59
C PHE A 44 13.44 12.96 7.98
N ASN A 45 12.93 11.73 8.14
CA ASN A 45 12.53 11.24 9.45
C ASN A 45 13.74 11.16 10.40
N ALA A 46 14.91 10.72 9.94
CA ALA A 46 16.13 10.66 10.75
C ALA A 46 16.67 12.05 11.12
N GLU A 47 16.67 12.99 10.18
CA GLU A 47 17.12 14.37 10.41
C GLU A 47 16.29 15.05 11.50
N SER A 48 14.97 14.91 11.48
CA SER A 48 14.14 15.55 12.52
C SER A 48 14.26 14.86 13.89
N LEU A 49 14.74 13.61 13.96
CA LEU A 49 15.08 12.99 15.23
C LEU A 49 16.32 13.65 15.87
N GLN A 50 17.29 14.06 15.05
CA GLN A 50 18.47 14.79 15.54
C GLN A 50 18.13 16.22 15.98
N ALA A 51 17.13 16.84 15.36
CA ALA A 51 16.68 18.20 15.69
C ALA A 51 15.80 18.27 16.96
N SER A 52 15.25 17.14 17.43
CA SER A 52 14.43 17.07 18.64
C SER A 52 15.25 16.52 19.82
N SER A 53 14.91 16.89 21.05
CA SER A 53 15.53 16.26 22.22
C SER A 53 15.26 14.74 22.18
N ILE A 54 16.32 13.95 22.38
CA ILE A 54 16.21 12.48 22.38
C ILE A 54 15.46 12.06 23.63
N THR A 55 14.18 11.75 23.48
CA THR A 55 13.29 11.21 24.51
C THR A 55 12.82 9.82 24.11
N TRP A 56 12.37 9.02 25.07
CA TRP A 56 11.83 7.70 24.77
C TRP A 56 10.63 7.76 23.82
N GLU A 57 9.79 8.78 24.00
CA GLU A 57 8.63 9.04 23.14
C GLU A 57 9.05 9.37 21.70
N SER A 58 10.07 10.21 21.50
CA SER A 58 10.54 10.56 20.15
C SER A 58 11.17 9.36 19.44
N ILE A 59 11.90 8.50 20.15
CA ILE A 59 12.42 7.23 19.62
C ILE A 59 11.29 6.29 19.21
N PHE A 60 10.30 6.09 20.08
CA PHE A 60 9.16 5.21 19.79
C PHE A 60 8.39 5.71 18.56
N ASN A 61 8.06 7.00 18.52
CA ASN A 61 7.37 7.60 17.39
C ASN A 61 8.18 7.47 16.09
N PHE A 62 9.50 7.70 16.15
CA PHE A 62 10.39 7.48 15.02
C PHE A 62 10.33 6.04 14.49
N ILE A 63 10.41 5.03 15.36
CA ILE A 63 10.33 3.62 14.96
C ILE A 63 8.98 3.33 14.29
N VAL A 64 7.88 3.75 14.91
CA VAL A 64 6.53 3.52 14.38
C VAL A 64 6.37 4.13 12.99
N VAL A 65 6.79 5.39 12.80
CA VAL A 65 6.71 6.07 11.50
C VAL A 65 7.50 5.32 10.44
N ASN A 66 8.74 4.92 10.72
CA ASN A 66 9.56 4.17 9.75
C ASN A 66 8.93 2.83 9.38
N VAL A 67 8.42 2.09 10.37
CA VAL A 67 7.75 0.80 10.13
C VAL A 67 6.54 0.99 9.23
N VAL A 68 5.74 2.04 9.46
CA VAL A 68 4.57 2.35 8.63
C VAL A 68 4.99 2.70 7.19
N VAL A 69 5.98 3.56 7.00
CA VAL A 69 6.48 3.97 5.67
C VAL A 69 7.01 2.77 4.90
N VAL A 70 7.87 1.96 5.53
CA VAL A 70 8.43 0.75 4.91
C VAL A 70 7.34 -0.25 4.57
N TRP A 71 6.32 -0.38 5.43
CA TRP A 71 5.19 -1.26 5.16
C TRP A 71 4.38 -0.81 3.94
N PHE A 72 4.08 0.49 3.81
CA PHE A 72 3.39 1.04 2.64
C PHE A 72 4.22 0.85 1.37
N TRP A 73 5.52 1.15 1.42
CA TRP A 73 6.43 0.94 0.30
C TRP A 73 6.47 -0.53 -0.14
N TRP A 74 6.66 -1.45 0.80
CA TRP A 74 6.72 -2.87 0.48
C TRP A 74 5.40 -3.36 -0.14
N ARG A 75 4.26 -2.91 0.39
CA ARG A 75 2.95 -3.25 -0.17
C ARG A 75 2.81 -2.72 -1.60
N TYR A 76 3.26 -1.49 -1.85
CA TYR A 76 3.27 -0.87 -3.18
C TYR A 76 4.09 -1.70 -4.19
N VAL A 77 5.34 -2.01 -3.84
CA VAL A 77 6.25 -2.78 -4.69
C VAL A 77 5.67 -4.15 -5.02
N VAL A 78 5.21 -4.90 -4.02
CA VAL A 78 4.64 -6.24 -4.24
C VAL A 78 3.42 -6.19 -5.17
N GLU A 79 2.58 -5.15 -5.03
CA GLU A 79 1.40 -5.01 -5.86
C GLU A 79 1.76 -4.63 -7.31
N ARG A 80 2.75 -3.76 -7.52
CA ARG A 80 3.23 -3.43 -8.87
C ARG A 80 3.99 -4.55 -9.55
N LEU A 81 4.71 -5.39 -8.80
CA LEU A 81 5.28 -6.63 -9.33
C LEU A 81 4.19 -7.63 -9.75
N SER A 82 3.04 -7.63 -9.06
CA SER A 82 1.92 -8.53 -9.36
C SER A 82 1.05 -8.02 -10.52
N TYR A 83 0.87 -6.69 -10.60
CA TYR A 83 0.02 -6.01 -11.57
C TYR A 83 0.79 -4.81 -12.17
N PRO A 84 1.70 -5.06 -13.13
CA PRO A 84 2.50 -4.02 -13.73
C PRO A 84 1.62 -3.03 -14.52
N PRO A 85 1.94 -1.72 -14.53
CA PRO A 85 1.26 -0.76 -15.38
C PRO A 85 1.35 -1.18 -16.85
N ARG A 86 0.20 -1.12 -17.54
CA ARG A 86 0.07 -1.54 -18.95
C ARG A 86 -0.19 -0.38 -19.91
N GLY A 87 -0.61 0.77 -19.38
CA GLY A 87 -0.80 1.98 -20.18
C GLY A 87 0.54 2.54 -20.63
N GLU A 88 0.56 3.10 -21.83
CA GLU A 88 1.72 3.87 -22.35
C GLU A 88 1.70 5.33 -21.87
N GLY A 89 0.68 5.71 -21.10
CA GLY A 89 0.55 7.03 -20.50
C GLY A 89 1.37 7.18 -19.21
N PHE A 90 1.56 8.43 -18.80
CA PHE A 90 2.23 8.77 -17.55
C PHE A 90 1.56 8.09 -16.34
N PRO A 91 2.32 7.38 -15.47
CA PRO A 91 1.78 6.65 -14.32
C PRO A 91 1.41 7.59 -13.17
N ALA A 92 0.40 8.45 -13.39
CA ALA A 92 0.03 9.51 -12.46
C ALA A 92 -0.35 8.98 -11.07
N LEU A 93 -1.11 7.88 -11.02
CA LEU A 93 -1.55 7.29 -9.75
C LEU A 93 -0.38 6.74 -8.92
N ASP A 94 0.63 6.16 -9.58
CA ASP A 94 1.86 5.71 -8.92
C ASP A 94 2.61 6.87 -8.29
N VAL A 95 2.82 7.92 -9.06
CA VAL A 95 3.51 9.12 -8.58
C VAL A 95 2.76 9.73 -7.41
N ILE A 96 1.42 9.84 -7.50
CA ILE A 96 0.58 10.32 -6.39
C ILE A 96 0.76 9.44 -5.16
N VAL A 97 0.69 8.11 -5.28
CA VAL A 97 0.89 7.20 -4.14
C VAL A 97 2.28 7.38 -3.54
N LEU A 98 3.33 7.46 -4.35
CA LEU A 98 4.69 7.64 -3.87
C LEU A 98 4.90 8.98 -3.16
N VAL A 99 4.30 10.07 -3.67
CA VAL A 99 4.29 11.38 -3.00
C VAL A 99 3.53 11.31 -1.69
N LEU A 100 2.38 10.63 -1.64
CA LEU A 100 1.64 10.47 -0.38
C LEU A 100 2.44 9.64 0.64
N ILE A 101 3.18 8.62 0.19
CA ILE A 101 4.09 7.85 1.05
C ILE A 101 5.21 8.74 1.59
N SER A 102 5.76 9.64 0.78
CA SER A 102 6.85 10.51 1.22
C SER A 102 6.42 11.57 2.25
N VAL A 103 5.15 11.97 2.21
CA VAL A 103 4.55 12.95 3.12
C VAL A 103 4.09 12.31 4.45
N LEU A 104 3.90 10.99 4.51
CA LEU A 104 3.47 10.26 5.72
C LEU A 104 4.27 10.62 6.99
N PRO A 105 5.62 10.65 6.98
CA PRO A 105 6.38 10.96 8.19
C PRO A 105 6.01 12.30 8.81
N VAL A 106 5.86 13.33 7.97
CA VAL A 106 5.52 14.69 8.40
C VAL A 106 4.11 14.72 8.98
N VAL A 107 3.16 14.07 8.30
CA VAL A 107 1.75 14.05 8.70
C VAL A 107 1.53 13.27 9.98
N LEU A 108 2.14 12.09 10.12
CA LEU A 108 2.04 11.28 11.34
C LEU A 108 2.62 12.00 12.55
N ARG A 109 3.71 12.75 12.38
CA ARG A 109 4.31 13.56 13.45
C ARG A 109 3.48 14.78 13.83
N SER A 110 2.79 15.39 12.87
CA SER A 110 1.93 16.54 13.16
C SER A 110 0.85 16.23 14.20
N GLY A 111 0.47 14.94 14.32
CA GLY A 111 -0.61 14.50 15.20
C GLY A 111 -1.99 15.00 14.79
N ASN A 112 -2.10 15.83 13.74
CA ASN A 112 -3.36 16.46 13.37
C ASN A 112 -4.25 15.45 12.63
N PRO A 113 -5.44 15.11 13.18
CA PRO A 113 -6.31 14.10 12.61
C PRO A 113 -6.86 14.49 11.23
N ILE A 114 -6.97 15.79 10.92
CA ILE A 114 -7.36 16.26 9.58
C ILE A 114 -6.33 15.80 8.55
N TYR A 115 -5.04 16.06 8.81
CA TYR A 115 -3.97 15.73 7.87
C TYR A 115 -3.76 14.21 7.80
N ILE A 116 -3.78 13.53 8.94
CA ILE A 116 -3.62 12.07 8.99
C ILE A 116 -4.74 11.39 8.21
N ALA A 117 -6.00 11.70 8.52
CA ALA A 117 -7.15 11.10 7.84
C ALA A 117 -7.21 11.52 6.36
N GLY A 118 -6.86 12.77 6.04
CA GLY A 118 -6.78 13.26 4.67
C GLY A 118 -5.78 12.49 3.81
N VAL A 119 -4.54 12.32 4.29
CA VAL A 119 -3.50 11.58 3.55
C VAL A 119 -3.84 10.10 3.44
N LEU A 120 -4.31 9.46 4.51
CA LEU A 120 -4.71 8.05 4.47
C LEU A 120 -5.89 7.82 3.52
N SER A 121 -6.85 8.74 3.49
CA SER A 121 -7.98 8.73 2.55
C SER A 121 -7.50 8.88 1.11
N ALA A 122 -6.72 9.92 0.81
CA ALA A 122 -6.17 10.17 -0.52
C ALA A 122 -5.36 8.96 -1.02
N MET A 123 -4.56 8.36 -0.15
CA MET A 123 -3.78 7.17 -0.47
C MET A 123 -4.67 5.97 -0.76
N ALA A 124 -5.71 5.73 0.05
CA ALA A 124 -6.67 4.65 -0.19
C ALA A 124 -7.41 4.82 -1.53
N PHE A 125 -7.78 6.04 -1.91
CA PHE A 125 -8.44 6.32 -3.19
C PHE A 125 -7.48 6.18 -4.38
N ALA A 126 -6.28 6.76 -4.30
CA ALA A 126 -5.27 6.64 -5.36
C ALA A 126 -4.94 5.17 -5.65
N TRP A 127 -4.76 4.39 -4.59
CA TRP A 127 -4.49 2.97 -4.69
C TRP A 127 -5.70 2.15 -5.18
N SER A 128 -6.92 2.57 -4.82
CA SER A 128 -8.14 1.99 -5.40
C SER A 128 -8.19 2.22 -6.92
N GLY A 129 -7.72 3.37 -7.40
CA GLY A 129 -7.53 3.63 -8.83
C GLY A 129 -6.59 2.61 -9.49
N ILE A 130 -5.43 2.34 -8.88
CA ILE A 130 -4.47 1.34 -9.37
C ILE A 130 -5.11 -0.06 -9.48
N VAL A 131 -5.90 -0.46 -8.46
CA VAL A 131 -6.61 -1.76 -8.49
C VAL A 131 -7.70 -1.76 -9.55
N LEU A 132 -8.41 -0.65 -9.73
CA LEU A 132 -9.45 -0.54 -10.74
C LEU A 132 -8.88 -0.74 -12.15
N GLU A 133 -7.70 -0.17 -12.44
CA GLU A 133 -6.96 -0.44 -13.67
C GLU A 133 -6.64 -1.92 -13.82
N ALA A 134 -6.18 -2.58 -12.75
CA ALA A 134 -5.93 -4.02 -12.75
C ALA A 134 -7.21 -4.83 -13.01
N VAL A 135 -8.34 -4.51 -12.37
CA VAL A 135 -9.63 -5.20 -12.54
C VAL A 135 -10.16 -5.12 -13.97
N ARG A 136 -9.90 -4.01 -14.66
CA ARG A 136 -10.34 -3.76 -16.04
C ARG A 136 -9.58 -4.59 -17.08
N ASP A 137 -8.52 -5.29 -16.68
CA ASP A 137 -7.76 -6.14 -17.59
C ASP A 137 -8.60 -7.35 -18.06
N PRO A 138 -8.82 -7.48 -19.38
CA PRO A 138 -9.61 -8.56 -19.95
C PRO A 138 -8.93 -9.94 -19.80
N SER A 139 -7.61 -9.98 -19.65
CA SER A 139 -6.82 -11.23 -19.56
C SER A 139 -6.87 -11.92 -18.19
N LEU A 140 -7.47 -11.28 -17.17
CA LEU A 140 -7.58 -11.84 -15.83
C LEU A 140 -8.64 -12.95 -15.73
N PRO A 141 -8.32 -14.08 -15.06
CA PRO A 141 -9.30 -15.11 -14.71
C PRO A 141 -10.46 -14.54 -13.87
N ALA A 142 -11.67 -15.06 -14.07
CA ALA A 142 -12.88 -14.57 -13.38
C ALA A 142 -12.78 -14.62 -11.85
N SER A 143 -12.12 -15.64 -11.29
CA SER A 143 -11.87 -15.77 -9.85
C SER A 143 -10.95 -14.65 -9.32
N ALA A 144 -9.82 -14.41 -9.99
CA ALA A 144 -8.90 -13.33 -9.64
C ALA A 144 -9.55 -11.94 -9.76
N ARG A 145 -10.41 -11.74 -10.78
CA ARG A 145 -11.17 -10.51 -10.94
C ARG A 145 -12.17 -10.28 -9.81
N ALA A 146 -12.87 -11.33 -9.36
CA ALA A 146 -13.81 -11.24 -8.24
C ALA A 146 -13.11 -10.88 -6.92
N ASP A 147 -11.93 -11.45 -6.67
CA ASP A 147 -11.12 -11.14 -5.50
C ASP A 147 -10.60 -9.68 -5.54
N LEU A 148 -10.09 -9.23 -6.69
CA LEU A 148 -9.67 -7.83 -6.86
C LEU A 148 -10.84 -6.84 -6.70
N ARG A 149 -12.05 -7.19 -7.14
CA ARG A 149 -13.25 -6.36 -6.89
C ARG A 149 -13.59 -6.24 -5.41
N ARG A 150 -13.45 -7.32 -4.64
CA ARG A 150 -13.63 -7.29 -3.18
C ARG A 150 -12.55 -6.49 -2.48
N GLU A 151 -11.31 -6.58 -2.97
CA GLU A 151 -10.21 -5.76 -2.47
C GLU A 151 -10.43 -4.27 -2.77
N LEU A 152 -10.88 -3.94 -3.99
CA LEU A 152 -11.24 -2.59 -4.39
C LEU A 152 -12.35 -2.02 -3.49
N SER A 153 -13.45 -2.75 -3.28
CA SER A 153 -14.55 -2.25 -2.44
C SER A 153 -14.13 -2.07 -0.99
N ALA A 154 -13.28 -2.95 -0.45
CA ALA A 154 -12.72 -2.79 0.88
C ALA A 154 -11.82 -1.55 1.00
N ARG A 155 -10.99 -1.26 0.00
CA ARG A 155 -10.11 -0.08 -0.01
C ARG A 155 -10.91 1.22 -0.14
N LEU A 156 -11.92 1.25 -0.99
CA LEU A 156 -12.84 2.38 -1.12
C LEU A 156 -13.60 2.63 0.19
N ALA A 157 -14.06 1.57 0.87
CA ALA A 157 -14.72 1.70 2.16
C ALA A 157 -13.77 2.28 3.23
N VAL A 158 -12.52 1.81 3.28
CA VAL A 158 -11.48 2.35 4.17
C VAL A 158 -11.19 3.82 3.84
N GLY A 159 -11.04 4.16 2.56
CA GLY A 159 -10.84 5.54 2.11
C GLY A 159 -12.01 6.44 2.51
N ALA A 160 -13.25 5.97 2.36
CA ALA A 160 -14.45 6.70 2.77
C ALA A 160 -14.50 6.91 4.29
N LEU A 161 -14.10 5.92 5.10
CA LEU A 161 -14.03 6.06 6.56
C LEU A 161 -12.99 7.11 6.97
N PHE A 162 -11.81 7.11 6.35
CA PHE A 162 -10.82 8.15 6.60
C PHE A 162 -11.29 9.53 6.12
N ALA A 163 -11.96 9.61 4.97
CA ALA A 163 -12.56 10.86 4.50
C ALA A 163 -13.59 11.39 5.51
N ALA A 164 -14.46 10.52 6.05
CA ALA A 164 -15.40 10.88 7.09
C ALA A 164 -14.69 11.37 8.37
N GLY A 165 -13.58 10.74 8.75
CA GLY A 165 -12.73 11.20 9.85
C GLY A 165 -12.14 12.60 9.62
N ALA A 166 -11.65 12.89 8.40
CA ALA A 166 -11.13 14.21 8.04
C ALA A 166 -12.23 15.29 8.09
N VAL A 167 -13.42 14.97 7.56
CA VAL A 167 -14.58 15.86 7.61
C VAL A 167 -15.01 16.11 9.05
N ALA A 168 -15.17 15.07 9.87
CA ALA A 168 -15.51 15.22 11.28
C ALA A 168 -14.50 16.11 12.01
N SER A 169 -13.21 15.95 11.73
CA SER A 169 -12.18 16.79 12.33
C SER A 169 -12.21 18.24 11.84
N SER A 170 -12.54 18.49 10.58
CA SER A 170 -12.72 19.87 10.06
C SER A 170 -13.90 20.61 10.71
N LEU A 171 -14.91 19.87 11.18
CA LEU A 171 -16.05 20.38 11.94
C LEU A 171 -15.75 20.56 13.44
N GLY A 172 -14.51 20.36 13.87
CA GLY A 172 -14.09 20.47 15.27
C GLY A 172 -14.42 19.24 16.13
N MET A 173 -14.95 18.16 15.54
CA MET A 173 -15.30 16.92 16.24
C MET A 173 -14.08 16.00 16.40
N TYR A 174 -12.99 16.49 17.01
CA TYR A 174 -11.70 15.79 17.08
C TYR A 174 -11.79 14.41 17.73
N ALA A 175 -12.53 14.27 18.84
CA ALA A 175 -12.68 12.98 19.52
C ALA A 175 -13.32 11.92 18.60
N VAL A 176 -14.35 12.30 17.85
CA VAL A 176 -15.02 11.42 16.88
C VAL A 176 -14.07 11.04 15.74
N ALA A 177 -13.30 12.01 15.23
CA ALA A 177 -12.30 11.75 14.19
C ALA A 177 -11.24 10.74 14.65
N TYR A 178 -10.70 10.89 15.86
CA TYR A 178 -9.74 9.93 16.43
C TYR A 178 -10.35 8.53 16.61
N ILE A 179 -11.60 8.43 17.03
CA ILE A 179 -12.31 7.14 17.15
C ILE A 179 -12.43 6.49 15.77
N ILE A 180 -12.87 7.23 14.75
CA ILE A 180 -13.00 6.71 13.38
C ILE A 180 -11.65 6.21 12.87
N ILE A 181 -10.59 7.02 13.01
CA ILE A 181 -9.23 6.65 12.59
C ILE A 181 -8.77 5.40 13.35
N GLY A 182 -8.88 5.41 14.68
CA GLY A 182 -8.43 4.31 15.55
C GLY A 182 -9.15 2.99 15.26
N VAL A 183 -10.48 3.01 15.13
CA VAL A 183 -11.27 1.82 14.78
C VAL A 183 -10.92 1.31 13.38
N THR A 184 -10.76 2.20 12.41
CA THR A 184 -10.38 1.82 11.04
C THR A 184 -9.01 1.15 11.01
N LEU A 185 -8.02 1.74 11.69
CA LEU A 185 -6.68 1.15 11.83
C LEU A 185 -6.73 -0.20 12.55
N LEU A 186 -7.52 -0.33 13.62
CA LEU A 186 -7.69 -1.59 14.35
C LEU A 186 -8.26 -2.69 13.45
N VAL A 187 -9.27 -2.38 12.63
CA VAL A 187 -9.85 -3.33 11.67
C VAL A 187 -8.83 -3.75 10.61
N ILE A 188 -8.01 -2.83 10.12
CA ILE A 188 -6.92 -3.13 9.17
C ILE A 188 -5.91 -4.08 9.81
N VAL A 189 -5.44 -3.77 11.02
CA VAL A 189 -4.49 -4.62 11.77
C VAL A 189 -5.09 -6.00 12.02
N TYR A 190 -6.34 -6.08 12.47
CA TYR A 190 -7.04 -7.34 12.68
C TYR A 190 -7.08 -8.20 11.40
N ARG A 191 -7.44 -7.60 10.25
CA ARG A 191 -7.45 -8.32 8.96
C ARG A 191 -6.07 -8.83 8.56
N ILE A 192 -5.01 -8.05 8.80
CA ILE A 192 -3.64 -8.46 8.53
C ILE A 192 -3.25 -9.66 9.41
N VAL A 193 -3.52 -9.59 10.71
CA VAL A 193 -3.19 -10.64 11.69
C VAL A 193 -3.93 -11.93 11.38
N VAL A 194 -5.25 -11.87 11.14
CA VAL A 194 -6.06 -13.05 10.77
C VAL A 194 -5.55 -13.65 9.46
N GLY A 195 -5.20 -12.82 8.47
CA GLY A 195 -4.63 -13.27 7.21
C GLY A 195 -3.26 -13.94 7.37
N LEU A 196 -2.44 -13.51 8.34
CA LEU A 196 -1.17 -14.15 8.67
C LEU A 196 -1.38 -15.49 9.39
N ALA A 197 -2.27 -15.52 10.38
CA ALA A 197 -2.61 -16.73 11.14
C ALA A 197 -3.13 -17.85 10.23
N ALA A 198 -4.03 -17.53 9.30
CA ALA A 198 -4.55 -18.49 8.33
C ALA A 198 -3.44 -19.05 7.40
N ARG A 199 -2.44 -18.23 7.03
CA ARG A 199 -1.29 -18.65 6.23
C ARG A 199 -0.36 -19.59 7.00
N LEU A 200 -0.08 -19.26 8.26
CA LEU A 200 0.73 -20.11 9.14
C LEU A 200 0.07 -21.46 9.38
N HIS A 201 -1.24 -21.47 9.63
CA HIS A 201 -2.01 -22.70 9.82
C HIS A 201 -1.96 -23.60 8.56
N ARG A 202 -2.16 -23.03 7.37
CA ARG A 202 -2.05 -23.78 6.11
C ARG A 202 -0.65 -24.34 5.87
N ARG A 203 0.42 -23.60 6.20
CA ARG A 203 1.80 -24.10 6.06
C ARG A 203 2.08 -25.27 7.01
N ARG A 204 1.56 -25.23 8.24
CA ARG A 204 1.68 -26.35 9.19
C ARG A 204 0.97 -27.60 8.68
N LEU A 205 -0.24 -27.47 8.13
CA LEU A 205 -0.98 -28.59 7.53
C LEU A 205 -0.27 -29.22 6.33
N LEU A 206 0.41 -28.41 5.50
CA LEU A 206 1.17 -28.91 4.36
C LEU A 206 2.48 -29.59 4.76
N ARG A 207 3.15 -29.14 5.83
CA ARG A 207 4.33 -29.84 6.38
C ARG A 207 3.97 -31.19 7.00
N GLY A 208 2.89 -31.25 7.79
CA GLY A 208 2.43 -32.51 8.40
C GLY A 208 1.92 -33.56 7.40
N ARG A 209 1.66 -33.18 6.13
CA ARG A 209 1.36 -34.12 5.03
C ARG A 209 2.58 -34.57 4.24
N ALA A 210 3.71 -33.87 4.34
CA ALA A 210 4.95 -34.25 3.66
C ALA A 210 5.80 -35.24 4.49
N GLU A 211 5.48 -35.38 5.77
CA GLU A 211 6.13 -36.32 6.71
C GLU A 211 5.35 -37.64 6.88
N ARG A 212 4.26 -37.84 6.14
CA ARG A 212 3.50 -39.10 6.04
C ARG A 212 3.60 -39.63 4.63
#